data_AF-A0A1Y5HT69-F1
#
_entry.id   AF-A0A1Y5HT69-F1
#
_cell.length_a   1.000
_cell.length_b   1.000
_cell.length_c   1.000
_cell.angle_alpha   90.00
_cell.angle_beta   90.00
_cell.angle_gamma   90.00
#
_symmetry.space_group_name_H-M   'P 1'
#
loop_
_entity.id
_entity.type
_entity.pdbx_description
1 polymer ?
#
loop_
_entity_poly.entity_id
_entity_poly.type
_entity_poly.pdbx_seq_one_letter_code
_entity_poly.pdbx_strand_id
1 'polypeptide(L)'
;MNQMVKNNFHPLRSGDFYVVFKPNWFINDFDGLTVASTHGSPWRYDTYVPVVFAGAGIEDNNIHRRIHTVDIAPTLSAYLGIKPPSGSVGEVLFEVFED
;
A
#
# COMPACT_ATOMS: atom_id res chain seq x y z
N MET A 1 13.46 -3.39 -1.22
CA MET A 1 13.20 -4.02 -2.54
C MET A 1 12.77 -5.47 -2.41
N ASN A 2 13.66 -6.39 -2.00
CA ASN A 2 13.37 -7.83 -1.93
C ASN A 2 12.10 -8.19 -1.15
N GLN A 3 11.83 -7.50 -0.03
CA GLN A 3 10.61 -7.76 0.74
C GLN A 3 9.33 -7.33 -0.01
N MET A 4 9.36 -6.25 -0.78
CA MET A 4 8.19 -5.79 -1.55
C MET A 4 7.84 -6.77 -2.67
N VAL A 5 8.86 -7.32 -3.34
CA VAL A 5 8.67 -8.37 -4.35
C VAL A 5 8.06 -9.62 -3.72
N LYS A 6 8.55 -10.04 -2.55
CA LYS A 6 7.98 -11.19 -1.82
C LYS A 6 6.52 -10.95 -1.40
N ASN A 7 6.21 -9.75 -0.92
CA ASN A 7 4.84 -9.39 -0.52
C ASN A 7 3.88 -9.31 -1.72
N ASN A 8 4.40 -9.14 -2.95
CA ASN A 8 3.63 -9.14 -4.19
C ASN A 8 3.62 -10.50 -4.92
N PHE A 9 4.07 -11.58 -4.26
CA PHE A 9 4.12 -12.92 -4.84
C PHE A 9 2.93 -13.77 -4.37
N HIS A 10 2.29 -14.45 -5.31
CA HIS A 10 1.28 -15.46 -5.04
C HIS A 10 1.68 -16.78 -5.71
N PRO A 11 1.86 -17.89 -4.98
CA PRO A 11 2.42 -19.14 -5.51
C PRO A 11 1.72 -19.71 -6.73
N LEU A 12 0.40 -19.51 -6.84
CA LEU A 12 -0.41 -20.02 -7.96
C LEU A 12 -0.61 -19.02 -9.11
N ARG A 13 -0.11 -17.78 -9.00
CA ARG A 13 -0.44 -16.68 -9.94
C ARG A 13 0.75 -15.85 -10.40
N SER A 14 1.86 -15.90 -9.68
CA SER A 14 3.09 -15.20 -10.06
C SER A 14 3.96 -16.08 -10.96
N GLY A 15 4.66 -15.45 -11.89
CA GLY A 15 5.64 -16.14 -12.75
C GLY A 15 6.93 -16.50 -12.02
N ASP A 16 7.81 -17.23 -12.71
CA ASP A 16 9.08 -17.74 -12.17
C ASP A 16 10.13 -16.63 -11.96
N PHE A 17 10.05 -15.56 -12.74
CA PHE A 17 10.97 -14.41 -12.67
C PHE A 17 10.20 -13.13 -12.38
N TYR A 18 10.79 -12.29 -11.52
CA TYR A 18 10.32 -10.93 -11.26
C TYR A 18 11.37 -9.92 -11.71
N VAL A 19 11.05 -9.10 -12.71
CA VAL A 19 11.97 -8.09 -13.24
C VAL A 19 11.69 -6.74 -12.58
N VAL A 20 12.73 -6.13 -12.01
CA VAL A 20 12.67 -4.78 -11.43
C VAL A 20 13.56 -3.85 -12.24
N PHE A 21 12.94 -2.86 -12.90
CA PHE A 21 13.67 -1.82 -13.61
C PHE A 21 14.35 -0.83 -12.64
N LYS A 22 15.40 -0.16 -13.11
CA LYS A 22 16.05 0.94 -12.38
C LYS A 22 15.04 2.06 -12.09
N PRO A 23 15.29 2.93 -11.09
CA PRO A 23 14.44 4.11 -10.86
C PRO A 23 14.29 4.94 -12.13
N ASN A 24 13.08 5.45 -12.38
CA ASN A 24 12.69 6.24 -13.55
C ASN A 24 12.76 5.50 -14.90
N TRP A 25 12.81 4.17 -14.89
CA TRP A 25 12.67 3.35 -16.09
C TRP A 25 11.33 2.60 -16.05
N PHE A 26 10.57 2.65 -17.14
CA PHE A 26 9.29 1.94 -17.27
C PHE A 26 9.07 1.46 -18.71
N ILE A 27 8.23 0.43 -18.86
CA ILE A 27 7.76 -0.03 -20.18
C ILE A 27 6.66 0.93 -20.62
N ASN A 28 6.82 1.57 -21.76
CA ASN A 28 5.87 2.56 -22.28
C ASN A 28 5.09 2.09 -23.50
N ASP A 29 5.41 0.93 -24.07
CA ASP A 29 4.63 0.28 -25.15
C ASP A 29 3.64 -0.70 -24.54
N PHE A 30 2.35 -0.39 -24.67
CA PHE A 30 1.23 -1.22 -24.25
C PHE A 30 0.45 -1.66 -25.49
N ASP A 31 1.02 -2.62 -26.22
CA ASP A 31 0.44 -3.21 -27.44
C ASP A 31 0.08 -2.15 -28.52
N GLY A 32 1.04 -1.26 -28.82
CA GLY A 32 0.89 -0.21 -29.83
C GLY A 32 0.39 1.12 -29.29
N LEU A 33 0.03 1.20 -28.01
CA LEU A 33 -0.19 2.45 -27.30
C LEU A 33 1.09 2.87 -26.57
N THR A 34 1.74 3.93 -27.04
CA THR A 34 2.84 4.56 -26.32
C THR A 34 2.31 5.50 -25.24
N VAL A 35 2.53 5.16 -23.96
CA VAL A 35 2.10 6.00 -22.83
C VAL A 35 3.20 6.95 -22.37
N ALA A 36 2.81 8.15 -21.92
CA ALA A 36 3.75 9.13 -21.41
C ALA A 36 4.23 8.81 -19.98
N SER A 37 3.47 8.04 -19.21
CA SER A 37 3.77 7.66 -17.84
C SER A 37 2.96 6.42 -17.43
N THR A 38 3.48 5.65 -16.48
CA THR A 38 2.78 4.55 -15.80
C THR A 38 3.34 4.37 -14.38
N HIS A 39 2.66 3.58 -13.56
CA HIS A 39 3.07 3.21 -12.21
C HIS A 39 3.25 1.68 -12.10
N GLY A 40 3.65 1.20 -10.92
CA GLY A 40 3.78 -0.23 -10.61
C GLY A 40 5.22 -0.67 -10.34
N SER A 41 6.16 0.27 -10.39
CA SER A 41 7.50 0.04 -9.92
C SER A 41 7.52 0.03 -8.37
N PRO A 42 8.49 -0.65 -7.76
CA PRO A 42 8.64 -0.70 -6.31
C PRO A 42 9.34 0.55 -5.72
N TRP A 43 9.51 1.61 -6.50
CA TRP A 43 10.22 2.82 -6.10
C TRP A 43 9.30 3.78 -5.33
N ARG A 44 9.88 4.70 -4.56
CA ARG A 44 9.12 5.58 -3.65
C ARG A 44 8.09 6.45 -4.35
N TYR A 45 8.35 6.90 -5.58
CA TYR A 45 7.41 7.72 -6.34
C TYR A 45 6.12 6.98 -6.73
N ASP A 46 6.13 5.64 -6.77
CA ASP A 46 4.94 4.81 -7.03
C ASP A 46 4.30 4.27 -5.75
N THR A 47 5.01 4.29 -4.62
CA THR A 47 4.61 3.57 -3.39
C THR A 47 4.34 4.49 -2.20
N TYR A 48 4.71 5.77 -2.30
CA TYR A 48 4.39 6.78 -1.29
C TYR A 48 3.01 7.38 -1.61
N VAL A 49 2.00 6.94 -0.87
CA VAL A 49 0.61 7.38 -1.02
C VAL A 49 0.11 8.01 0.28
N PRO A 50 -0.76 9.04 0.21
CA PRO A 50 -1.40 9.60 1.39
C PRO A 50 -2.46 8.62 1.94
N VAL A 51 -2.61 8.60 3.26
CA VAL A 51 -3.72 7.94 3.96
C VAL A 51 -4.34 8.99 4.86
N VAL A 52 -5.66 9.19 4.74
CA VAL A 52 -6.42 10.16 5.52
C VAL A 52 -7.62 9.45 6.13
N PHE A 53 -7.76 9.55 7.44
CA PHE A 53 -8.97 9.15 8.17
C PHE A 53 -9.75 10.40 8.56
N ALA A 54 -11.06 10.37 8.39
CA ALA A 54 -11.95 11.45 8.77
C ALA A 54 -13.32 10.85 9.13
N GLY A 55 -13.91 11.31 10.23
CA GLY A 55 -15.15 10.73 10.74
C GLY A 55 -15.50 11.23 12.14
N ALA A 56 -16.56 10.65 12.70
CA ALA A 56 -17.02 11.00 14.05
C ALA A 56 -16.00 10.54 15.12
N GLY A 57 -15.62 11.41 16.03
CA GLY A 57 -14.67 11.07 17.10
C GLY A 57 -13.24 10.81 16.61
N ILE A 58 -12.87 11.32 15.43
CA ILE A 58 -11.48 11.35 14.97
C ILE A 58 -11.01 12.80 15.08
N GLU A 59 -9.99 13.05 15.88
CA GLU A 59 -9.38 14.38 16.04
C GLU A 59 -8.39 14.68 14.91
N ASP A 60 -8.12 15.96 14.68
CA ASP A 60 -7.15 16.37 13.67
C ASP A 60 -5.72 16.10 14.14
N ASN A 61 -4.98 15.31 13.36
CA ASN A 61 -3.58 15.08 13.62
C ASN A 61 -2.81 14.84 12.31
N ASN A 62 -1.53 15.22 12.31
CA ASN A 62 -0.62 14.96 11.20
C ASN A 62 0.48 14.00 11.63
N ILE A 63 0.40 12.78 11.10
CA ILE A 63 1.33 11.72 11.43
C ILE A 63 2.36 11.57 10.31
N HIS A 64 3.64 11.74 10.65
CA HIS A 64 4.75 11.65 9.70
C HIS A 64 5.54 10.35 9.79
N ARG A 65 5.20 9.46 10.75
CA ARG A 65 5.83 8.14 10.84
C ARG A 65 5.43 7.27 9.65
N ARG A 66 6.26 6.29 9.33
CA ARG A 66 5.95 5.35 8.26
C ARG A 66 4.78 4.43 8.67
N ILE A 67 3.83 4.24 7.76
CA ILE A 67 2.75 3.24 7.81
C ILE A 67 2.75 2.44 6.51
N HIS A 68 1.92 1.39 6.46
CA HIS A 68 1.63 0.62 5.25
C HIS A 68 0.13 0.66 4.96
N THR A 69 -0.27 0.63 3.68
CA THR A 69 -1.70 0.66 3.31
C THR A 69 -2.49 -0.55 3.83
N VAL A 70 -1.81 -1.66 4.12
CA VAL A 70 -2.43 -2.83 4.77
C VAL A 70 -2.88 -2.58 6.21
N ASP A 71 -2.43 -1.48 6.84
CA ASP A 71 -2.81 -1.06 8.19
C ASP A 71 -4.23 -0.45 8.20
N ILE A 72 -4.76 -0.03 7.05
CA ILE A 72 -6.07 0.66 6.96
C ILE A 72 -7.22 -0.26 7.41
N ALA A 73 -7.27 -1.49 6.90
CA ALA A 73 -8.35 -2.43 7.18
C ALA A 73 -8.46 -2.83 8.68
N PRO A 74 -7.37 -3.24 9.37
CA PRO A 74 -7.45 -3.51 10.81
C PRO A 74 -7.76 -2.25 11.63
N THR A 75 -7.27 -1.07 11.22
CA THR A 75 -7.59 0.21 11.86
C THR A 75 -9.09 0.53 11.80
N LEU A 76 -9.71 0.41 10.62
CA LEU A 76 -11.16 0.60 10.49
C LEU A 76 -11.95 -0.43 11.28
N SER A 77 -11.46 -1.68 11.35
CA SER A 77 -12.11 -2.74 12.12
C SER A 77 -12.10 -2.44 13.61
N ALA A 78 -10.96 -1.96 14.13
CA ALA A 78 -10.82 -1.51 15.51
C ALA A 78 -11.73 -0.31 15.82
N TYR A 79 -11.72 0.71 14.94
CA TYR A 79 -12.57 1.89 15.06
C TYR A 79 -14.08 1.54 15.09
N LEU A 80 -14.52 0.54 14.31
CA LEU A 80 -15.90 0.09 14.26
C LEU A 80 -16.26 -0.96 15.33
N GLY A 81 -15.30 -1.46 16.09
CA GLY A 81 -15.50 -2.55 17.06
C GLY A 81 -15.88 -3.89 16.43
N ILE A 82 -15.40 -4.17 15.21
CA ILE A 82 -15.66 -5.42 14.48
C ILE A 82 -14.39 -6.27 14.34
N LYS A 83 -14.57 -7.56 14.02
CA LYS A 83 -13.45 -8.46 13.76
C LYS A 83 -12.71 -8.05 12.47
N PRO A 84 -11.35 -7.99 12.48
CA PRO A 84 -10.59 -7.68 11.28
C PRO A 84 -10.72 -8.77 10.20
N PRO A 85 -10.40 -8.45 8.92
CA PRO A 85 -10.34 -9.43 7.85
C PRO A 85 -9.42 -10.61 8.20
N SER A 86 -9.81 -11.83 7.82
CA SER A 86 -9.05 -13.05 8.16
C SER A 86 -7.64 -13.09 7.57
N GLY A 87 -7.39 -12.37 6.47
CA GLY A 87 -6.08 -12.20 5.84
C GLY A 87 -5.38 -10.89 6.20
N SER A 88 -5.80 -10.19 7.25
CA SER A 88 -5.16 -8.96 7.69
C SER A 88 -3.73 -9.25 8.17
N VAL A 89 -2.77 -8.45 7.69
CA VAL A 89 -1.35 -8.53 8.04
C VAL A 89 -0.77 -7.19 8.52
N GLY A 90 -1.60 -6.14 8.50
CA GLY A 90 -1.23 -4.82 8.99
C GLY A 90 -1.47 -4.66 10.48
N GLU A 91 -0.98 -3.55 11.00
CA GLU A 91 -1.14 -3.16 12.40
C GLU A 91 -2.23 -2.10 12.55
N VAL A 92 -2.84 -2.02 13.73
CA VAL A 92 -3.83 -0.95 14.02
C VAL A 92 -3.09 0.37 14.22
N LEU A 93 -3.55 1.42 13.54
CA LEU A 93 -3.07 2.79 13.70
C LEU A 93 -3.85 3.45 14.84
N PHE A 94 -3.38 3.26 16.07
CA PHE A 94 -4.06 3.72 17.28
C PHE A 94 -4.25 5.24 17.34
N GLU A 95 -3.32 6.01 16.76
CA GLU A 95 -3.43 7.47 16.57
C GLU A 95 -4.69 7.97 15.83
N VAL A 96 -5.50 7.07 15.26
CA VAL A 96 -6.77 7.42 14.61
C VAL A 96 -7.90 7.66 15.63
N PHE A 97 -7.81 7.07 16.82
CA PHE A 97 -8.87 7.12 17.83
C PHE A 97 -8.33 7.24 19.27
N GLU A 98 -7.04 7.53 19.43
CA GLU A 98 -6.41 7.92 20.68
C GLU A 98 -6.12 9.44 20.65
N ASP A 99 -6.31 10.10 21.79
CA ASP A 99 -5.94 11.50 22.05
C ASP A 99 -4.42 11.66 22.25
#